data_AF-A0A0C2FU22-F1
#
_entry.id   AF-A0A0C2FU22-F1
#
_cell.length_a   1.000
_cell.length_b   1.000
_cell.length_c   1.000
_cell.angle_alpha   90.00
_cell.angle_beta   90.00
_cell.angle_gamma   90.00
#
_symmetry.space_group_name_H-M   'P 1'
#
loop_
_entity.id
_entity.type
_entity.pdbx_description
1 polymer ?
#
loop_
_entity_poly.entity_id
_entity_poly.type
_entity_poly.pdbx_seq_one_letter_code
_entity_poly.pdbx_strand_id
1 'polypeptide(L)'
;EFSLLPPKLLQMPSSKMVSNWYCESFEDLLKYETAAPSMENINAFNDQLQTILKRHAHVVETMAEGLIELRETDGVDIASEKGIQYFLDRFYINRISIRMLQNQHLVVFGNVLPESPRHVGCIDPACDVESVVHDAFENA
;
A
#
# COMPACT_ATOMS: atom_id res chain seq x y z
N GLU A 1 10.96 7.20 -7.79
CA GLU A 1 11.25 5.78 -8.09
C GLU A 1 10.25 5.15 -9.05
N PHE A 2 8.95 5.48 -9.02
CA PHE A 2 7.99 4.98 -10.01
C PHE A 2 8.42 5.23 -11.46
N SER A 3 9.07 6.37 -11.73
CA SER A 3 9.69 6.71 -13.02
C SER A 3 10.91 5.85 -13.43
N LEU A 4 11.43 4.99 -12.54
CA LEU A 4 12.52 4.06 -12.82
C LEU A 4 12.02 2.73 -13.40
N LEU A 5 10.69 2.52 -13.43
CA LEU A 5 10.09 1.40 -14.15
C LEU A 5 10.52 1.43 -15.62
N PRO A 6 10.67 0.25 -16.27
CA PRO A 6 10.84 0.20 -17.72
C PRO A 6 9.75 1.04 -18.40
N PRO A 7 10.09 1.95 -19.33
CA PRO A 7 9.13 2.85 -19.95
C PRO A 7 7.91 2.15 -20.55
N LYS A 8 8.08 0.91 -21.03
CA LYS A 8 7.01 0.06 -21.55
C LYS A 8 6.01 -0.34 -20.47
N LEU A 9 6.48 -0.75 -19.28
CA LEU A 9 5.60 -1.11 -18.16
C LEU A 9 4.83 0.13 -17.66
N LEU A 10 5.47 1.29 -17.59
CA LEU A 10 4.80 2.56 -17.25
C LEU A 10 3.69 2.97 -18.23
N GLN A 11 3.74 2.48 -19.46
CA GLN A 11 2.73 2.80 -20.47
C GLN A 11 1.47 1.94 -20.34
N MET A 12 1.56 0.81 -19.63
CA MET A 12 0.45 -0.13 -19.45
C MET A 12 -0.70 0.53 -18.67
N PRO A 13 -1.96 0.37 -19.12
CA PRO A 13 -3.12 0.98 -18.48
C PRO A 13 -3.18 0.76 -16.97
N SER A 14 -2.96 -0.47 -16.51
CA SER A 14 -3.04 -0.79 -15.08
C SER A 14 -1.90 -0.15 -14.28
N SER A 15 -0.69 -0.08 -14.84
CA SER A 15 0.44 0.62 -14.20
C SER A 15 0.20 2.14 -14.07
N LYS A 16 -0.43 2.77 -15.07
CA LYS A 16 -0.84 4.18 -15.01
C LYS A 16 -1.93 4.42 -13.97
N MET A 17 -2.88 3.49 -13.85
CA MET A 17 -3.94 3.57 -12.84
C MET A 17 -3.35 3.61 -11.43
N VAL A 18 -2.42 2.71 -11.14
CA VAL A 18 -1.70 2.70 -9.86
C VAL A 18 -0.93 4.00 -9.64
N SER A 19 -0.20 4.49 -10.66
CA SER A 19 0.49 5.79 -10.56
C SER A 19 -0.46 6.93 -10.18
N ASN A 20 -1.63 6.98 -10.81
CA ASN A 20 -2.63 8.02 -10.54
C ASN A 20 -3.16 7.94 -9.10
N TRP A 21 -3.41 6.73 -8.58
CA TRP A 21 -3.82 6.56 -7.18
C TRP A 21 -2.79 7.10 -6.19
N TYR A 22 -1.50 6.91 -6.46
CA TYR A 22 -0.42 7.47 -5.64
C TYR A 22 -0.35 9.00 -5.76
N CYS A 23 -0.49 9.57 -6.96
CA CYS A 23 -0.54 11.03 -7.14
C CYS A 23 -1.70 11.66 -6.38
N GLU A 24 -2.90 11.12 -6.55
CA GLU A 24 -4.11 11.62 -5.89
C GLU A 24 -4.00 11.48 -4.35
N SER A 25 -3.39 10.40 -3.86
CA SER A 25 -3.09 10.25 -2.42
C SER A 25 -2.10 11.24 -1.89
N PHE A 26 -1.10 11.59 -2.69
CA PHE A 26 -0.12 12.59 -2.32
C PHE A 26 -0.78 13.97 -2.23
N GLU A 27 -1.59 14.35 -3.23
CA GLU A 27 -2.37 15.60 -3.23
C GLU A 27 -3.34 15.68 -2.04
N ASP A 28 -3.99 14.58 -1.70
CA ASP A 28 -4.86 14.50 -0.52
C ASP A 28 -4.12 14.80 0.78
N LEU A 29 -2.90 14.28 0.94
CA LEU A 29 -2.10 14.47 2.14
C LEU A 29 -1.49 15.88 2.21
N LEU A 30 -1.15 16.49 1.07
CA LEU A 30 -0.60 17.85 1.02
C LEU A 30 -1.53 18.90 1.62
N LYS A 31 -2.86 18.66 1.59
CA LYS A 31 -3.86 19.55 2.21
C LYS A 31 -3.59 19.79 3.71
N TYR A 32 -2.88 18.88 4.36
CA TYR A 32 -2.59 18.92 5.80
C TYR A 32 -1.18 19.44 6.15
N GLU A 33 -0.32 19.72 5.16
CA GLU A 33 1.08 20.13 5.39
C GLU A 33 1.19 21.42 6.23
N THR A 34 0.29 22.37 5.99
CA THR A 34 0.25 23.67 6.70
C THR A 34 -0.96 23.81 7.62
N ALA A 35 -1.74 22.74 7.79
CA ALA A 35 -2.92 22.74 8.63
C ALA A 35 -2.53 22.75 10.12
N ALA A 36 -3.24 23.55 10.93
CA ALA A 36 -3.06 23.53 12.38
C ALA A 36 -3.56 22.19 12.97
N PRO A 37 -2.95 21.66 14.04
CA PRO A 37 -3.35 20.40 14.66
C PRO A 37 -4.60 20.57 15.55
N SER A 38 -5.71 21.03 14.98
CA SER A 38 -7.01 21.08 15.64
C SER A 38 -7.67 19.70 15.63
N MET A 39 -8.59 19.43 16.56
CA MET A 39 -9.34 18.18 16.61
C MET A 39 -10.11 17.91 15.30
N GLU A 40 -10.65 18.98 14.70
CA GLU A 40 -11.32 18.92 13.40
C GLU A 40 -10.38 18.43 12.29
N ASN A 41 -9.18 19.03 12.19
CA ASN A 41 -8.19 18.63 11.18
C ASN A 41 -7.65 17.22 11.42
N ILE A 42 -7.49 16.80 12.68
CA ILE A 42 -7.06 15.43 13.02
C ILE A 42 -8.13 14.42 12.60
N ASN A 43 -9.41 14.69 12.87
CA ASN A 43 -10.50 13.81 12.44
C ASN A 43 -10.61 13.75 10.90
N ALA A 44 -10.50 14.89 10.23
CA ALA A 44 -10.49 14.94 8.76
C ALA A 44 -9.30 14.16 8.18
N PHE A 45 -8.12 14.27 8.80
CA PHE A 45 -6.94 13.49 8.41
C PHE A 45 -7.17 11.98 8.58
N ASN A 46 -7.76 11.55 9.70
CA ASN A 46 -8.13 10.15 9.92
C ASN A 46 -9.08 9.61 8.83
N ASP A 47 -10.11 10.37 8.48
CA ASP A 47 -11.06 9.99 7.43
C ASP A 47 -10.39 9.95 6.04
N GLN A 48 -9.48 10.90 5.78
CA GLN A 48 -8.67 10.92 4.57
C GLN A 48 -7.75 9.70 4.48
N LEU A 49 -7.11 9.29 5.57
CA LEU A 49 -6.28 8.08 5.63
C LEU A 49 -7.08 6.81 5.35
N GLN A 50 -8.30 6.69 5.87
CA GLN A 50 -9.18 5.56 5.55
C GLN A 50 -9.54 5.53 4.06
N THR A 51 -9.78 6.69 3.46
CA THR A 51 -10.06 6.83 2.03
C THR A 51 -8.85 6.41 1.20
N ILE A 52 -7.65 6.85 1.59
CA ILE A 52 -6.38 6.43 0.96
C ILE A 52 -6.22 4.91 1.06
N LEU A 53 -6.39 4.30 2.24
CA LEU A 53 -6.27 2.85 2.39
C LEU A 53 -7.22 2.08 1.46
N LYS A 54 -8.47 2.53 1.33
CA LYS A 54 -9.45 1.92 0.41
C LYS A 54 -9.03 2.06 -1.05
N ARG A 55 -8.60 3.25 -1.47
CA ARG A 55 -8.10 3.48 -2.85
C ARG A 55 -6.93 2.56 -3.19
N HIS A 56 -6.05 2.29 -2.24
CA HIS A 56 -4.87 1.44 -2.44
C HIS A 56 -5.13 -0.06 -2.30
N ALA A 57 -6.38 -0.51 -2.02
CA ALA A 57 -6.68 -1.90 -1.73
C ALA A 57 -6.19 -2.89 -2.82
N HIS A 58 -6.41 -2.53 -4.09
CA HIS A 58 -6.16 -3.40 -5.25
C HIS A 58 -4.81 -3.17 -5.95
N VAL A 59 -3.92 -2.35 -5.40
CA VAL A 59 -2.63 -2.02 -6.04
C VAL A 59 -1.81 -3.24 -6.45
N VAL A 60 -1.80 -4.32 -5.66
CA VAL A 60 -1.03 -5.54 -5.99
C VAL A 60 -1.63 -6.25 -7.21
N GLU A 61 -2.94 -6.42 -7.21
CA GLU A 61 -3.69 -7.06 -8.31
C GLU A 61 -3.54 -6.24 -9.58
N THR A 62 -3.76 -4.93 -9.51
CA THR A 62 -3.64 -4.02 -10.66
C THR A 62 -2.20 -3.94 -11.19
N MET A 63 -1.18 -3.93 -10.33
CA MET A 63 0.20 -4.00 -10.82
C MET A 63 0.52 -5.35 -11.49
N ALA A 64 -0.04 -6.45 -10.99
CA ALA A 64 0.11 -7.76 -11.62
C ALA A 64 -0.56 -7.80 -13.00
N GLU A 65 -1.74 -7.20 -13.15
CA GLU A 65 -2.38 -6.99 -14.45
C GLU A 65 -1.47 -6.19 -15.40
N GLY A 66 -0.82 -5.13 -14.92
CA GLY A 66 0.12 -4.35 -15.73
C GLY A 66 1.30 -5.17 -16.27
N LEU A 67 1.74 -6.21 -15.55
CA LEU A 67 2.77 -7.14 -16.02
C LEU A 67 2.22 -8.12 -17.07
N ILE A 68 0.98 -8.55 -16.92
CA ILE A 68 0.29 -9.39 -17.91
C ILE A 68 0.11 -8.60 -19.21
N GLU A 69 -0.38 -7.36 -19.13
CA GLU A 69 -0.52 -6.43 -20.25
C GLU A 69 0.80 -6.24 -21.01
N LEU A 70 1.91 -6.04 -20.27
CA LEU A 70 3.25 -5.92 -20.85
C LEU A 70 3.66 -7.20 -21.59
N ARG A 71 3.45 -8.36 -20.96
CA ARG A 71 3.82 -9.66 -21.52
C ARG A 71 3.06 -9.96 -22.81
N GLU A 72 1.78 -9.62 -22.88
CA GLU A 72 0.93 -9.84 -24.05
C GLU A 72 1.24 -8.87 -25.20
N THR A 73 1.63 -7.63 -24.88
CA THR A 73 1.88 -6.60 -25.90
C THR A 73 3.26 -6.72 -26.53
N ASP A 74 4.29 -6.91 -25.71
CA ASP A 74 5.69 -6.70 -26.13
C ASP A 74 6.62 -7.88 -25.80
N GLY A 75 6.15 -8.86 -25.03
CA GLY A 75 7.03 -9.84 -24.38
C GLY A 75 7.93 -9.20 -23.32
N VAL A 76 8.65 -10.05 -22.57
CA VAL A 76 9.59 -9.61 -21.52
C VAL A 76 10.96 -10.22 -21.83
N ASP A 77 11.98 -9.38 -22.02
CA ASP A 77 13.37 -9.84 -22.14
C ASP A 77 14.07 -9.92 -20.77
N ILE A 78 15.18 -10.66 -20.70
CA ILE A 78 15.91 -10.95 -19.45
C ILE A 78 16.45 -9.67 -18.77
N ALA A 79 16.79 -8.64 -19.55
CA ALA A 79 17.29 -7.38 -19.01
C ALA A 79 16.15 -6.58 -18.36
N SER A 80 14.97 -6.59 -18.98
CA SER A 80 13.75 -6.01 -18.46
C SER A 80 13.26 -6.74 -17.20
N GLU A 81 13.37 -8.07 -17.17
CA GLU A 81 12.94 -8.89 -16.03
C GLU A 81 13.68 -8.53 -14.73
N LYS A 82 15.02 -8.38 -14.77
CA LYS A 82 15.80 -7.96 -13.59
C LYS A 82 15.42 -6.56 -13.10
N GLY A 83 15.19 -5.63 -14.03
CA GLY A 83 14.76 -4.26 -13.71
C GLY A 83 13.36 -4.23 -13.09
N ILE A 84 12.44 -5.03 -13.62
CA ILE A 84 11.09 -5.20 -13.11
C ILE A 84 11.13 -5.79 -11.70
N GLN A 85 11.85 -6.89 -11.49
CA GLN A 85 11.98 -7.52 -10.18
C GLN A 85 12.51 -6.53 -9.13
N TYR A 86 13.62 -5.86 -9.43
CA TYR A 86 14.22 -4.85 -8.54
C TYR A 86 13.23 -3.75 -8.17
N PHE A 87 12.46 -3.27 -9.15
CA PHE A 87 11.44 -2.27 -8.90
C PHE A 87 10.32 -2.80 -8.01
N LEU A 88 9.75 -3.97 -8.34
CA LEU A 88 8.61 -4.55 -7.63
C LEU A 88 8.95 -4.84 -6.16
N ASP A 89 10.14 -5.34 -5.88
CA ASP A 89 10.61 -5.57 -4.52
C ASP A 89 10.58 -4.27 -3.70
N ARG A 90 11.13 -3.18 -4.24
CA ARG A 90 11.12 -1.87 -3.56
C ARG A 90 9.73 -1.28 -3.46
N PHE A 91 8.95 -1.36 -4.52
CA PHE A 91 7.60 -0.84 -4.59
C PHE A 91 6.72 -1.49 -3.53
N TYR A 92 6.76 -2.82 -3.41
CA TYR A 92 5.95 -3.54 -2.43
C TYR A 92 6.45 -3.38 -1.01
N ILE A 93 7.77 -3.30 -0.76
CA ILE A 93 8.30 -2.98 0.57
C ILE A 93 7.87 -1.56 1.00
N ASN A 94 7.95 -0.57 0.11
CA ASN A 94 7.48 0.78 0.39
C ASN A 94 5.97 0.79 0.68
N ARG A 95 5.17 0.05 -0.09
CA ARG A 95 3.73 -0.07 0.14
C ARG A 95 3.40 -0.75 1.47
N ILE A 96 4.08 -1.83 1.83
CA ILE A 96 3.92 -2.50 3.13
C ILE A 96 4.21 -1.50 4.25
N SER A 97 5.27 -0.71 4.12
CA SER A 97 5.66 0.32 5.09
C SER A 97 4.60 1.43 5.22
N ILE A 98 4.08 1.95 4.10
CA ILE A 98 3.00 2.95 4.11
C ILE A 98 1.74 2.39 4.78
N ARG A 99 1.33 1.16 4.42
CA ARG A 99 0.15 0.51 5.02
C ARG A 99 0.35 0.28 6.53
N MET A 100 1.55 -0.09 6.96
CA MET A 100 1.90 -0.24 8.37
C MET A 100 1.71 1.08 9.14
N LEU A 101 2.25 2.19 8.62
CA LEU A 101 2.11 3.51 9.26
C LEU A 101 0.65 3.97 9.32
N GLN A 102 -0.10 3.82 8.23
CA GLN A 102 -1.51 4.22 8.16
C GLN A 102 -2.39 3.39 9.10
N ASN A 103 -2.25 2.07 9.08
CA ASN A 103 -3.00 1.17 9.96
C ASN A 103 -2.66 1.46 11.43
N GLN A 104 -1.38 1.60 11.77
CA GLN A 104 -0.98 1.91 13.14
C GLN A 104 -1.63 3.20 13.63
N HIS A 105 -1.58 4.27 12.83
CA HIS A 105 -2.17 5.56 13.19
C HIS A 105 -3.68 5.44 13.40
N LEU A 106 -4.39 4.78 12.47
CA LEU A 106 -5.84 4.68 12.52
C LEU A 106 -6.36 3.79 13.65
N VAL A 107 -5.61 2.76 14.04
CA VAL A 107 -5.99 1.90 15.18
C VAL A 107 -5.73 2.60 16.51
N VAL A 108 -4.62 3.34 16.62
CA VAL A 108 -4.24 4.00 17.89
C VAL A 108 -5.01 5.30 18.12
N PHE A 109 -5.22 6.10 17.07
CA PHE A 109 -5.76 7.46 17.17
C PHE A 109 -7.03 7.70 16.34
N GLY A 110 -7.39 6.77 15.47
CA GLY A 110 -8.55 6.88 14.59
C GLY A 110 -9.75 6.08 15.09
N ASN A 111 -10.61 5.73 14.13
CA ASN A 111 -11.88 5.03 14.38
C ASN A 111 -11.79 3.51 14.08
N VAL A 112 -10.59 2.99 13.80
CA VAL A 112 -10.41 1.56 13.52
C VAL A 112 -10.22 0.83 14.84
N LEU A 113 -11.05 -0.16 15.11
CA LEU A 113 -10.93 -0.94 16.33
C LEU A 113 -9.71 -1.88 16.25
N PRO A 114 -8.93 -2.02 17.33
CA PRO A 114 -7.87 -3.01 17.38
C PRO A 114 -8.48 -4.42 17.34
N GLU A 115 -7.77 -5.35 16.69
CA GLU A 115 -8.16 -6.77 16.65
C GLU A 115 -8.20 -7.40 18.04
N SER A 116 -7.38 -6.89 18.97
CA SER A 116 -7.33 -7.34 20.35
C SER A 116 -7.00 -6.19 21.30
N PRO A 117 -7.59 -6.14 22.51
CA PRO A 117 -7.24 -5.13 23.52
C PRO A 117 -5.77 -5.14 23.96
N ARG A 118 -5.04 -6.25 23.74
CA ARG A 118 -3.61 -6.37 24.07
C ARG A 118 -2.70 -5.77 22.99
N HIS A 119 -3.21 -5.58 21.77
CA HIS A 119 -2.42 -5.06 20.67
C HIS A 119 -2.15 -3.56 20.86
N VAL A 120 -0.96 -3.14 20.47
CA VAL A 120 -0.62 -1.73 20.34
C VAL A 120 -0.72 -1.38 18.87
N GLY A 121 -1.89 -0.89 18.46
CA GLY A 121 -2.22 -0.72 17.04
C GLY A 121 -2.33 -2.08 16.35
N CYS A 122 -1.50 -2.32 15.33
CA CYS A 122 -1.42 -3.60 14.61
C CYS A 122 -0.26 -4.49 15.08
N ILE A 123 0.32 -4.23 16.26
CA ILE A 123 1.44 -5.01 16.81
C ILE A 123 0.97 -5.81 18.04
N ASP A 124 1.20 -7.12 18.01
CA ASP A 124 1.06 -8.00 19.17
C ASP A 124 2.39 -8.11 19.94
N PRO A 125 2.52 -7.52 21.14
CA PRO A 125 3.74 -7.61 21.92
C PRO A 125 4.01 -9.01 22.49
N ALA A 126 2.99 -9.88 22.52
CA ALA A 126 3.08 -11.25 23.01
C ALA A 126 2.54 -12.22 21.96
N CYS A 127 2.95 -12.02 20.71
CA CYS A 127 2.57 -12.84 19.56
C CYS A 127 2.93 -14.31 19.81
N ASP A 128 1.91 -15.16 19.83
CA ASP A 128 2.07 -16.61 19.87
C ASP A 128 2.27 -17.15 18.46
N VAL A 129 3.53 -17.42 18.12
CA VAL A 129 3.92 -17.90 16.79
C VAL A 129 3.29 -19.24 16.46
N GLU A 130 3.08 -20.13 17.44
CA GLU A 130 2.46 -21.43 17.20
C GLU A 130 0.98 -21.27 16.82
N SER A 131 0.25 -20.41 17.54
CA SER A 131 -1.13 -20.08 17.21
C SER A 131 -1.26 -19.49 15.80
N VAL A 132 -0.39 -18.54 15.43
CA VAL A 132 -0.43 -17.92 14.10
C VAL A 132 -0.18 -18.94 12.99
N VAL A 133 0.72 -19.91 13.22
CA VAL A 133 0.97 -21.00 12.26
C VAL A 133 -0.25 -21.91 12.14
N HIS A 134 -0.90 -22.25 13.27
CA HIS A 134 -2.10 -23.08 13.26
C HIS A 134 -3.27 -22.38 12.56
N ASP A 135 -3.50 -21.11 12.85
CA ASP A 135 -4.52 -20.29 12.19
C ASP A 135 -4.28 -20.21 10.68
N ALA A 136 -3.02 -20.06 10.24
CA ALA A 136 -2.66 -20.05 8.83
C ALA A 136 -2.89 -21.42 8.17
N PHE A 137 -2.65 -22.53 8.87
CA PHE A 137 -2.88 -23.88 8.37
C PHE A 137 -4.38 -24.18 8.18
N GLU A 138 -5.23 -23.78 9.12
CA GLU A 138 -6.69 -24.00 9.03
C GLU A 138 -7.36 -23.16 7.93
N ASN A 139 -6.76 -22.03 7.54
CA ASN A 139 -7.29 -21.12 6.52
C ASN A 139 -6.63 -21.26 5.13
N ALA A 140 -5.70 -22.21 4.95
CA ALA A 140 -5.01 -22.48 3.68
C ALA A 140 -5.91 -23.24 2.69
#